data_AF-A0A928RDP7-F1
#
_entry.id   AF-A0A928RDP7-F1
#
_cell.length_a   1.000
_cell.length_b   1.000
_cell.length_c   1.000
_cell.angle_alpha   90.00
_cell.angle_beta   90.00
_cell.angle_gamma   90.00
#
_symmetry.space_group_name_H-M   'P 1'
#
loop_
_entity.id
_entity.type
_entity.pdbx_description
1 polymer ?
#
loop_
_entity_poly.entity_id
_entity_poly.type
_entity_poly.pdbx_seq_one_letter_code
_entity_poly.pdbx_strand_id
1 'polypeptide(L)'
;MKAEIKNHNGIPSLFVDGKLVPEMAYITYKLEDNCYDDFSKAGFKFFSVCLNFSEMPINENAPVLIMDKGIFENDEPDFSIVDRNFDLILNACPDAYIFPRVNVNPPESWELNHPDELNDSGYGERRRYCISSDIWADYVKEKLTLLIEYIENSKYKDNVVGYQIAGGNTDEWLPLDNNANYGKRFREKYKRYLIDNNLENTEENRFMFASEVVAERITEFCELLKKLTGYNKLSGAFYGYIVGGLNRERCHCALDIILKSDAVDFLCAPVVYNFLREPGTDLYTQLPTDSLRLHNKIFLSENDIRTHKSNFIHTHPNYTKPIWLGPDKEKSMENIKLAFSRAFTHGYGMWWFDMWGGWYKDKDYMFLMKKMTEIISHGRDMPDNEIALFIDARGYTKLDNHSDLPKLFSYILGLSGVSCDIYEASDFYDVYKDYKLVMFLRPGNINLMEEFENTAKNEGINTMIIDESMKSISPDDLRELFIKQGITPVVDRNVIIHKGKKYICLYSLDSEEINLSIDKKSTFKDVFSGKVYNFPTRLEEKTCYLFER
;
A
#
# COMPACT_ATOMS: atom_id res chain seq x y z
N MET A 1 -10.74 23.84 -7.83
CA MET A 1 -10.98 22.75 -6.87
C MET A 1 -9.84 22.66 -5.86
N LYS A 2 -10.15 22.41 -4.57
CA LYS A 2 -9.18 22.14 -3.49
C LYS A 2 -9.38 20.73 -2.92
N ALA A 3 -8.36 19.90 -3.02
CA ALA A 3 -8.25 18.61 -2.32
C ALA A 3 -7.32 18.74 -1.12
N GLU A 4 -7.74 18.24 0.03
CA GLU A 4 -6.99 18.32 1.29
C GLU A 4 -7.30 17.12 2.19
N ILE A 5 -6.35 16.77 3.06
CA ILE A 5 -6.57 15.76 4.11
C ILE A 5 -7.08 16.46 5.35
N LYS A 6 -8.17 15.93 5.91
CA LYS A 6 -8.71 16.36 7.20
C LYS A 6 -9.02 15.14 8.05
N ASN A 7 -8.91 15.32 9.37
CA ASN A 7 -9.38 14.33 10.32
C ASN A 7 -10.91 14.21 10.24
N HIS A 8 -11.41 13.01 10.00
CA HIS A 8 -12.81 12.65 10.05
C HIS A 8 -12.98 11.47 11.01
N ASN A 9 -13.51 11.72 12.21
CA ASN A 9 -13.69 10.72 13.27
C ASN A 9 -12.41 10.00 13.71
N GLY A 10 -11.26 10.68 13.72
CA GLY A 10 -9.96 10.10 14.05
C GLY A 10 -9.17 9.57 12.86
N ILE A 11 -9.75 9.56 11.66
CA ILE A 11 -9.15 9.03 10.43
C ILE A 11 -8.75 10.18 9.50
N PRO A 12 -7.51 10.23 9.00
CA PRO A 12 -7.12 11.10 7.89
C PRO A 12 -7.94 10.71 6.66
N SER A 13 -8.71 11.67 6.15
CA SER A 13 -9.61 11.45 5.03
C SER A 13 -9.52 12.57 4.00
N LEU A 14 -9.76 12.21 2.74
CA LEU A 14 -9.79 13.14 1.61
C LEU A 14 -11.06 13.98 1.64
N PHE A 15 -10.88 15.30 1.59
CA PHE A 15 -11.93 16.26 1.35
C PHE A 15 -11.65 17.01 0.05
N VAL A 16 -12.68 17.14 -0.79
CA VAL A 16 -12.64 17.97 -1.99
C VAL A 16 -13.69 19.07 -1.87
N ASP A 17 -13.24 20.32 -1.91
CA ASP A 17 -14.06 21.52 -1.69
C ASP A 17 -14.97 21.40 -0.44
N GLY A 18 -14.39 20.85 0.65
CA GLY A 18 -15.06 20.66 1.94
C GLY A 18 -16.00 19.45 2.03
N LYS A 19 -16.12 18.63 0.98
CA LYS A 19 -16.92 17.39 0.98
C LYS A 19 -16.03 16.17 1.15
N LEU A 20 -16.42 15.27 2.04
CA LEU A 20 -15.77 13.96 2.19
C LEU A 20 -15.88 13.18 0.87
N VAL A 21 -14.76 12.67 0.38
CA VAL A 21 -14.70 11.83 -0.81
C VAL A 21 -14.20 10.45 -0.39
N PRO A 22 -15.01 9.40 -0.56
CA PRO A 22 -14.56 8.05 -0.25
C PRO A 22 -13.37 7.63 -1.10
N GLU A 23 -12.29 7.22 -0.42
CA GLU A 23 -11.01 6.82 -0.99
C GLU A 23 -11.09 5.36 -1.42
N MET A 24 -11.99 5.08 -2.35
CA MET A 24 -12.13 3.78 -3.01
C MET A 24 -12.12 4.00 -4.52
N ALA A 25 -10.99 3.68 -5.17
CA ALA A 25 -10.80 3.96 -6.59
C ALA A 25 -10.91 2.71 -7.47
N TYR A 26 -11.06 2.93 -8.77
CA TYR A 26 -10.83 1.92 -9.82
C TYR A 26 -9.64 2.33 -10.68
N ILE A 27 -8.80 1.36 -11.05
CA ILE A 27 -7.62 1.54 -11.92
C ILE A 27 -7.39 0.31 -12.78
N THR A 28 -6.87 0.50 -13.99
CA THR A 28 -6.43 -0.56 -14.90
C THR A 28 -5.20 -0.11 -15.70
N TYR A 29 -4.32 -1.04 -16.09
CA TYR A 29 -3.31 -0.73 -17.12
C TYR A 29 -3.91 -0.76 -18.53
N LYS A 30 -4.98 -1.52 -18.77
CA LYS A 30 -5.51 -1.77 -20.11
C LYS A 30 -6.81 -1.00 -20.34
N LEU A 31 -6.69 0.17 -20.95
CA LEU A 31 -7.81 1.08 -21.15
C LEU A 31 -8.88 0.54 -22.11
N GLU A 32 -8.56 -0.35 -23.06
CA GLU A 32 -9.56 -0.88 -24.00
C GLU A 32 -10.59 -1.79 -23.34
N ASP A 33 -10.22 -2.46 -22.24
CA ASP A 33 -11.08 -3.39 -21.52
C ASP A 33 -11.45 -2.88 -20.12
N ASN A 34 -11.38 -1.56 -19.93
CA ASN A 34 -11.74 -0.90 -18.68
C ASN A 34 -13.20 -1.20 -18.26
N CYS A 35 -13.48 -0.93 -16.98
CA CYS A 35 -14.79 -1.04 -16.35
C CYS A 35 -15.29 0.32 -15.81
N TYR A 36 -14.88 1.46 -16.37
CA TYR A 36 -15.20 2.79 -15.82
C TYR A 36 -16.72 3.03 -15.70
N ASP A 37 -17.50 2.67 -16.72
CA ASP A 37 -18.96 2.81 -16.73
C ASP A 37 -19.64 1.90 -15.69
N ASP A 38 -19.18 0.65 -15.56
CA ASP A 38 -19.70 -0.30 -14.56
C ASP A 38 -19.45 0.19 -13.13
N PHE A 39 -18.22 0.63 -12.83
CA PHE A 39 -17.87 1.17 -11.52
C PHE A 39 -18.59 2.50 -11.23
N SER A 40 -18.75 3.38 -12.24
CA SER A 40 -19.52 4.61 -12.09
C SER A 40 -20.98 4.31 -11.71
N LYS A 41 -21.62 3.34 -12.38
CA LYS A 41 -22.98 2.87 -12.05
C LYS A 41 -23.06 2.22 -10.65
N ALA A 42 -21.96 1.64 -10.17
CA ALA A 42 -21.83 1.16 -8.79
C ALA A 42 -21.57 2.28 -7.76
N GLY A 43 -21.53 3.55 -8.19
CA GLY A 43 -21.41 4.71 -7.31
C GLY A 43 -19.98 5.19 -7.08
N PHE A 44 -18.99 4.67 -7.82
CA PHE A 44 -17.63 5.19 -7.76
C PHE A 44 -17.56 6.56 -8.43
N LYS A 45 -16.81 7.45 -7.78
CA LYS A 45 -16.41 8.74 -8.35
C LYS A 45 -14.91 8.93 -8.39
N PHE A 46 -14.15 8.08 -7.70
CA PHE A 46 -12.71 8.18 -7.63
C PHE A 46 -12.08 7.18 -8.61
N PHE A 47 -11.27 7.67 -9.54
CA PHE A 47 -10.68 6.87 -10.61
C PHE A 47 -9.20 7.22 -10.73
N SER A 48 -8.35 6.20 -10.85
CA SER A 48 -6.94 6.38 -11.13
C SER A 48 -6.62 5.88 -12.54
N VAL A 49 -5.57 6.47 -13.12
CA VAL A 49 -5.11 6.20 -14.48
C VAL A 49 -3.62 6.35 -14.57
N CYS A 50 -2.96 5.45 -15.28
CA CYS A 50 -1.53 5.51 -15.49
C CYS A 50 -1.18 6.50 -16.60
N LEU A 51 -0.21 7.36 -16.34
CA LEU A 51 0.45 8.24 -17.30
C LEU A 51 1.95 7.95 -17.22
N ASN A 52 2.61 7.79 -18.37
CA ASN A 52 4.02 7.41 -18.41
C ASN A 52 4.83 8.49 -19.11
N PHE A 53 6.02 8.80 -18.57
CA PHE A 53 6.94 9.69 -19.25
C PHE A 53 7.49 9.09 -20.55
N SER A 54 7.68 7.77 -20.58
CA SER A 54 8.21 7.05 -21.74
C SER A 54 7.56 5.67 -21.91
N GLU A 55 7.81 5.02 -23.05
CA GLU A 55 7.36 3.64 -23.33
C GLU A 55 8.24 2.57 -22.65
N MET A 56 9.13 3.00 -21.78
CA MET A 56 10.07 2.16 -21.07
C MET A 56 9.36 1.15 -20.16
N PRO A 57 9.76 -0.14 -20.17
CA PRO A 57 9.16 -1.11 -19.27
C PRO A 57 9.41 -0.71 -17.81
N ILE A 58 8.36 -0.85 -17.00
CA ILE A 58 8.43 -0.70 -15.55
C ILE A 58 9.09 -1.90 -14.87
N ASN A 59 9.15 -3.06 -15.55
CA ASN A 59 9.74 -4.29 -15.02
C ASN A 59 10.85 -4.79 -15.93
N GLU A 60 12.08 -4.79 -15.43
CA GLU A 60 13.26 -5.22 -16.17
C GLU A 60 13.33 -6.74 -16.39
N ASN A 61 12.69 -7.54 -15.54
CA ASN A 61 12.68 -9.02 -15.61
C ASN A 61 11.54 -9.60 -16.44
N ALA A 62 10.48 -8.82 -16.61
CA ALA A 62 9.27 -9.22 -17.30
C ALA A 62 8.71 -7.97 -17.98
N PRO A 63 9.35 -7.47 -19.06
CA PRO A 63 8.94 -6.23 -19.69
C PRO A 63 7.49 -6.36 -20.15
N VAL A 64 6.63 -5.55 -19.52
CA VAL A 64 5.22 -5.45 -19.83
C VAL A 64 5.04 -4.34 -20.87
N LEU A 65 4.74 -4.72 -22.12
CA LEU A 65 4.38 -3.77 -23.18
C LEU A 65 2.89 -3.34 -23.11
N ILE A 66 2.24 -3.52 -21.97
CA ILE A 66 0.79 -3.26 -21.80
C ILE A 66 0.55 -1.78 -21.45
N MET A 67 1.62 -1.00 -21.38
CA MET A 67 1.55 0.41 -21.05
C MET A 67 1.24 1.23 -22.30
N ASP A 68 0.45 2.27 -22.07
CA ASP A 68 0.19 3.33 -23.01
C ASP A 68 1.49 4.03 -23.44
N LYS A 69 1.43 4.77 -24.55
CA LYS A 69 2.58 5.52 -25.06
C LYS A 69 3.16 6.49 -24.01
N GLY A 70 4.46 6.76 -24.14
CA GLY A 70 5.15 7.77 -23.35
C GLY A 70 4.79 9.20 -23.79
N ILE A 71 4.52 10.08 -22.83
CA ILE A 71 4.22 11.50 -23.10
C ILE A 71 5.46 12.24 -23.66
N PHE A 72 6.67 11.86 -23.22
CA PHE A 72 7.93 12.53 -23.54
C PHE A 72 8.90 11.63 -24.32
N GLU A 73 8.35 10.76 -25.18
CA GLU A 73 9.15 9.86 -26.04
C GLU A 73 9.95 10.65 -27.09
N ASN A 74 9.41 11.79 -27.53
CA ASN A 74 10.03 12.70 -28.49
C ASN A 74 10.32 14.06 -27.84
N ASP A 75 11.04 14.94 -28.53
CA ASP A 75 11.38 16.29 -28.06
C ASP A 75 10.14 17.11 -27.68
N GLU A 76 9.06 16.98 -28.46
CA GLU A 76 7.76 17.60 -28.19
C GLU A 76 6.84 16.66 -27.40
N PRO A 77 6.26 17.09 -26.27
CA PRO A 77 5.33 16.27 -25.49
C PRO A 77 4.02 15.95 -26.24
N ASP A 78 3.57 14.70 -26.16
CA ASP A 78 2.25 14.28 -26.68
C ASP A 78 1.18 14.25 -25.57
N PHE A 79 0.60 15.41 -25.27
CA PHE A 79 -0.46 15.52 -24.28
C PHE A 79 -1.82 14.96 -24.73
N SER A 80 -1.97 14.55 -25.99
CA SER A 80 -3.23 13.91 -26.45
C SER A 80 -3.51 12.59 -25.73
N ILE A 81 -2.45 11.95 -25.19
CA ILE A 81 -2.52 10.78 -24.30
C ILE A 81 -3.29 11.12 -23.03
N VAL A 82 -2.98 12.27 -22.40
CA VAL A 82 -3.67 12.75 -21.19
C VAL A 82 -5.14 13.01 -21.51
N ASP A 83 -5.41 13.73 -22.61
CA ASP A 83 -6.76 14.08 -23.03
C ASP A 83 -7.62 12.84 -23.26
N ARG A 84 -7.11 11.88 -24.04
CA ARG A 84 -7.79 10.61 -24.33
C ARG A 84 -8.13 9.86 -23.05
N ASN A 85 -7.16 9.73 -22.15
CA ASN A 85 -7.30 8.89 -20.95
C ASN A 85 -8.28 9.53 -19.96
N PHE A 86 -8.26 10.85 -19.81
CA PHE A 86 -9.21 11.56 -18.95
C PHE A 86 -10.61 11.63 -19.57
N ASP A 87 -10.72 11.85 -20.88
CA ASP A 87 -12.03 11.84 -21.57
C ASP A 87 -12.70 10.46 -21.47
N LEU A 88 -11.95 9.35 -21.50
CA LEU A 88 -12.51 8.00 -21.26
C LEU A 88 -13.21 7.89 -19.90
N ILE A 89 -12.58 8.41 -18.84
CA ILE A 89 -13.15 8.42 -17.48
C ILE A 89 -14.36 9.36 -17.42
N LEU A 90 -14.22 10.59 -17.93
CA LEU A 90 -15.27 11.61 -17.83
C LEU A 90 -16.50 11.33 -18.69
N ASN A 91 -16.34 10.60 -19.80
CA ASN A 91 -17.46 10.10 -20.58
C ASN A 91 -18.28 9.04 -19.80
N ALA A 92 -17.63 8.25 -18.95
CA ALA A 92 -18.31 7.28 -18.07
C ALA A 92 -18.87 7.95 -16.79
N CYS A 93 -18.13 8.89 -16.21
CA CYS A 93 -18.47 9.59 -14.97
C CYS A 93 -18.09 11.08 -15.07
N PRO A 94 -19.02 11.96 -15.50
CA PRO A 94 -18.72 13.38 -15.76
C PRO A 94 -18.25 14.18 -14.54
N ASP A 95 -18.58 13.75 -13.32
CA ASP A 95 -18.17 14.37 -12.06
C ASP A 95 -17.09 13.56 -11.33
N ALA A 96 -16.29 12.79 -12.08
CA ALA A 96 -15.20 11.99 -11.53
C ALA A 96 -14.09 12.86 -10.91
N TYR A 97 -13.56 12.34 -9.81
CA TYR A 97 -12.27 12.68 -9.23
C TYR A 97 -11.19 11.77 -9.85
N ILE A 98 -10.30 12.36 -10.66
CA ILE A 98 -9.22 11.69 -11.35
C ILE A 98 -7.95 11.77 -10.52
N PHE A 99 -7.21 10.66 -10.45
CA PHE A 99 -6.01 10.51 -9.66
C PHE A 99 -4.90 9.87 -10.50
N PRO A 100 -4.12 10.66 -11.25
CA PRO A 100 -3.10 10.12 -12.14
C PRO A 100 -1.96 9.46 -11.36
N ARG A 101 -1.60 8.24 -11.75
CA ARG A 101 -0.33 7.60 -11.40
C ARG A 101 0.67 7.93 -12.50
N VAL A 102 1.67 8.75 -12.17
CA VAL A 102 2.64 9.26 -13.13
C VAL A 102 3.94 8.49 -12.98
N ASN A 103 4.23 7.57 -13.90
CA ASN A 103 5.54 6.92 -13.98
C ASN A 103 6.57 7.91 -14.57
N VAL A 104 7.67 8.12 -13.84
CA VAL A 104 8.71 9.10 -14.18
C VAL A 104 9.95 8.49 -14.84
N ASN A 105 9.85 7.27 -15.39
CA ASN A 105 10.97 6.64 -16.07
C ASN A 105 11.33 7.44 -17.34
N PRO A 106 12.61 7.82 -17.53
CA PRO A 106 13.03 8.56 -18.71
C PRO A 106 13.05 7.62 -19.94
N PRO A 107 12.93 8.16 -21.16
CA PRO A 107 13.03 7.38 -22.38
C PRO A 107 14.44 6.80 -22.56
N GLU A 108 14.55 5.75 -23.38
CA GLU A 108 15.83 5.09 -23.67
C GLU A 108 16.88 6.06 -24.22
N SER A 109 16.46 7.03 -25.04
CA SER A 109 17.33 8.07 -25.59
C SER A 109 18.00 8.91 -24.51
N TRP A 110 17.31 9.19 -23.40
CA TRP A 110 17.89 9.90 -22.26
C TRP A 110 18.96 9.03 -21.60
N GLU A 111 18.69 7.74 -21.38
CA GLU A 111 19.64 6.81 -20.74
C GLU A 111 20.93 6.66 -21.58
N LEU A 112 20.81 6.53 -22.89
CA LEU A 112 21.95 6.43 -23.81
C LEU A 112 22.83 7.68 -23.82
N ASN A 113 22.24 8.86 -23.64
CA ASN A 113 22.95 10.15 -23.62
C ASN A 113 23.55 10.49 -22.24
N HIS A 114 23.19 9.74 -21.19
CA HIS A 114 23.60 10.01 -19.80
C HIS A 114 24.22 8.78 -19.11
N PRO A 115 25.27 8.15 -19.67
CA PRO A 115 25.82 6.89 -19.14
C PRO A 115 26.36 7.00 -17.71
N ASP A 116 26.81 8.19 -17.29
CA ASP A 116 27.29 8.48 -15.93
C ASP A 116 26.14 8.56 -14.89
N GLU A 117 24.90 8.66 -15.35
CA GLU A 117 23.70 8.79 -14.52
C GLU A 117 22.97 7.44 -14.33
N LEU A 118 23.52 6.35 -14.86
CA LEU A 118 22.94 5.01 -14.78
C LEU A 118 23.51 4.21 -13.61
N ASN A 119 22.77 3.18 -13.21
CA ASN A 119 23.30 2.14 -12.33
C ASN A 119 24.43 1.37 -13.04
N ASP A 120 25.39 0.83 -12.28
CA ASP A 120 26.47 0.00 -12.83
C ASP A 120 25.95 -1.37 -13.28
N SER A 121 24.92 -1.86 -12.59
CA SER A 121 24.21 -3.10 -12.87
C SER A 121 22.86 -2.84 -13.53
N GLY A 122 22.33 -3.88 -14.13
CA GLY A 122 20.99 -3.92 -14.72
C GLY A 122 20.70 -5.32 -15.25
N TYR A 123 19.50 -5.52 -15.79
CA TYR A 123 19.12 -6.81 -16.34
C TYR A 123 19.54 -6.93 -17.81
N GLY A 124 20.15 -8.06 -18.14
CA GLY A 124 20.77 -8.25 -19.45
C GLY A 124 21.91 -7.25 -19.67
N GLU A 125 21.94 -6.63 -20.84
CA GLU A 125 22.94 -5.61 -21.18
C GLU A 125 22.48 -4.17 -20.86
N ARG A 126 21.24 -3.99 -20.41
CA ARG A 126 20.63 -2.67 -20.21
C ARG A 126 20.92 -2.15 -18.80
N ARG A 127 21.36 -0.90 -18.71
CA ARG A 127 21.47 -0.14 -17.45
C ARG A 127 20.40 0.94 -17.44
N ARG A 128 19.78 1.12 -16.28
CA ARG A 128 18.72 2.12 -16.06
C ARG A 128 19.23 3.26 -15.18
N TYR A 129 18.52 4.38 -15.18
CA TYR A 129 18.87 5.55 -14.37
C TYR A 129 19.11 5.21 -12.88
N CYS A 130 20.07 5.89 -12.26
CA CYS A 130 20.38 5.81 -10.84
C CYS A 130 19.58 6.87 -10.09
N ILE A 131 18.78 6.48 -9.09
CA ILE A 131 17.96 7.40 -8.30
C ILE A 131 18.80 8.48 -7.56
N SER A 132 20.09 8.20 -7.33
CA SER A 132 21.03 9.19 -6.78
C SER A 132 21.45 10.29 -7.76
N SER A 133 21.07 10.22 -9.04
CA SER A 133 21.43 11.24 -10.04
C SER A 133 20.60 12.52 -9.87
N ASP A 134 21.29 13.65 -9.64
CA ASP A 134 20.64 14.97 -9.65
C ASP A 134 20.22 15.38 -11.07
N ILE A 135 20.96 14.96 -12.10
CA ILE A 135 20.63 15.24 -13.50
C ILE A 135 19.32 14.54 -13.90
N TRP A 136 19.15 13.29 -13.48
CA TRP A 136 17.87 12.58 -13.65
C TRP A 136 16.75 13.28 -12.88
N ALA A 137 16.97 13.68 -11.63
CA ALA A 137 15.95 14.36 -10.85
C ALA A 137 15.54 15.71 -11.47
N ASP A 138 16.49 16.47 -12.02
CA ASP A 138 16.21 17.71 -12.74
C ASP A 138 15.37 17.45 -14.01
N TYR A 139 15.68 16.38 -14.75
CA TYR A 139 14.85 15.93 -15.87
C TYR A 139 13.41 15.61 -15.40
N VAL A 140 13.26 14.84 -14.31
CA VAL A 140 11.93 14.51 -13.78
C VAL A 140 11.16 15.76 -13.37
N LYS A 141 11.81 16.71 -12.69
CA LYS A 141 11.20 17.98 -12.28
C LYS A 141 10.74 18.81 -13.47
N GLU A 142 11.54 18.89 -14.54
CA GLU A 142 11.16 19.57 -15.78
C GLU A 142 9.90 18.93 -16.38
N LYS A 143 9.88 17.61 -16.55
CA LYS A 143 8.77 16.90 -17.19
C LYS A 143 7.50 16.88 -16.32
N LEU A 144 7.63 16.76 -15.00
CA LEU A 144 6.51 16.93 -14.07
C LEU A 144 5.92 18.34 -14.16
N THR A 145 6.77 19.37 -14.27
CA THR A 145 6.32 20.76 -14.44
C THR A 145 5.47 20.90 -15.70
N LEU A 146 5.96 20.42 -16.85
CA LEU A 146 5.23 20.47 -18.12
C LEU A 146 3.87 19.74 -18.03
N LEU A 147 3.84 18.53 -17.46
CA LEU A 147 2.61 17.75 -17.32
C LEU A 147 1.59 18.43 -16.40
N ILE A 148 2.03 18.90 -15.23
CA ILE A 148 1.15 19.54 -14.25
C ILE A 148 0.63 20.86 -14.79
N GLU A 149 1.47 21.69 -15.42
CA GLU A 149 1.05 22.94 -16.05
C GLU A 149 0.04 22.71 -17.17
N TYR A 150 0.23 21.67 -17.99
CA TYR A 150 -0.74 21.29 -19.01
C TYR A 150 -2.11 20.98 -18.38
N ILE A 151 -2.13 20.09 -17.37
CA ILE A 151 -3.38 19.67 -16.69
C ILE A 151 -4.03 20.86 -15.98
N GLU A 152 -3.27 21.68 -15.27
CA GLU A 152 -3.77 22.83 -14.49
C GLU A 152 -4.34 23.96 -15.36
N ASN A 153 -3.94 24.04 -16.63
CA ASN A 153 -4.46 24.97 -17.63
C ASN A 153 -5.51 24.35 -18.57
N SER A 154 -5.82 23.06 -18.42
CA SER A 154 -6.79 22.34 -19.23
C SER A 154 -8.21 22.35 -18.65
N LYS A 155 -9.17 21.78 -19.39
CA LYS A 155 -10.53 21.53 -18.90
C LYS A 155 -10.60 20.53 -17.73
N TYR A 156 -9.51 19.80 -17.43
CA TYR A 156 -9.47 18.73 -16.44
C TYR A 156 -9.01 19.16 -15.04
N LYS A 157 -8.55 20.42 -14.89
CA LYS A 157 -8.03 20.97 -13.63
C LYS A 157 -8.92 20.65 -12.43
N ASP A 158 -10.23 20.80 -12.60
CA ASP A 158 -11.21 20.60 -11.52
C ASP A 158 -11.67 19.14 -11.36
N ASN A 159 -11.14 18.20 -12.13
CA ASN A 159 -11.33 16.77 -11.94
C ASN A 159 -10.14 16.11 -11.25
N VAL A 160 -8.91 16.62 -11.42
CA VAL A 160 -7.70 15.98 -10.86
C VAL A 160 -7.54 16.33 -9.38
N VAL A 161 -7.64 15.36 -8.46
CA VAL A 161 -7.57 15.61 -7.01
C VAL A 161 -6.17 15.51 -6.42
N GLY A 162 -5.23 14.93 -7.15
CA GLY A 162 -3.86 14.70 -6.70
C GLY A 162 -3.11 13.81 -7.68
N TYR A 163 -1.83 13.58 -7.42
CA TYR A 163 -1.00 12.72 -8.25
C TYR A 163 -0.23 11.73 -7.39
N GLN A 164 -0.19 10.49 -7.85
CA GLN A 164 0.72 9.46 -7.36
C GLN A 164 1.97 9.47 -8.23
N ILE A 165 3.12 9.84 -7.66
CA ILE A 165 4.39 9.78 -8.37
C ILE A 165 4.94 8.36 -8.26
N ALA A 166 5.12 7.73 -9.40
CA ALA A 166 5.62 6.37 -9.56
C ALA A 166 6.97 6.40 -10.27
N GLY A 167 7.84 5.45 -9.93
CA GLY A 167 9.16 5.32 -10.56
C GLY A 167 9.85 4.04 -10.14
N GLY A 168 11.01 3.77 -10.73
CA GLY A 168 11.78 2.57 -10.43
C GLY A 168 11.15 1.31 -11.02
N ASN A 169 11.55 0.17 -10.48
CA ASN A 169 11.02 -1.13 -10.84
C ASN A 169 9.58 -1.24 -10.32
N THR A 170 8.71 -1.84 -11.14
CA THR A 170 7.28 -2.08 -10.90
C THR A 170 6.42 -0.87 -10.58
N ASP A 171 6.90 0.36 -10.84
CA ASP A 171 6.29 1.64 -10.40
C ASP A 171 6.39 1.92 -8.89
N GLU A 172 7.06 1.05 -8.14
CA GLU A 172 6.97 1.00 -6.68
C GLU A 172 8.19 1.58 -5.97
N TRP A 173 9.03 2.36 -6.67
CA TRP A 173 10.27 2.93 -6.17
C TRP A 173 11.34 1.91 -5.75
N LEU A 174 11.18 0.68 -6.23
CA LEU A 174 12.20 -0.36 -6.15
C LEU A 174 13.36 -0.03 -7.11
N PRO A 175 14.62 -0.29 -6.72
CA PRO A 175 15.75 -0.14 -7.64
C PRO A 175 15.60 -0.99 -8.90
N LEU A 176 15.82 -0.39 -10.07
CA LEU A 176 15.72 -1.08 -11.37
C LEU A 176 16.78 -2.16 -11.56
N ASP A 177 17.95 -1.98 -10.93
CA ASP A 177 19.04 -2.95 -10.93
C ASP A 177 18.89 -4.06 -9.87
N ASN A 178 17.87 -3.97 -9.01
CA ASN A 178 17.69 -4.82 -7.83
C ASN A 178 18.95 -4.93 -6.95
N ASN A 179 19.79 -3.88 -6.93
CA ASN A 179 21.06 -3.84 -6.22
C ASN A 179 21.27 -2.48 -5.54
N ALA A 180 20.21 -1.98 -4.90
CA ALA A 180 20.22 -0.72 -4.16
C ALA A 180 20.62 0.53 -4.97
N ASN A 181 20.27 0.58 -6.27
CA ASN A 181 20.53 1.72 -7.17
C ASN A 181 22.01 2.10 -7.25
N TYR A 182 22.90 1.11 -7.31
CA TYR A 182 24.34 1.35 -7.21
C TYR A 182 24.91 1.82 -8.55
N GLY A 183 25.34 3.08 -8.61
CA GLY A 183 25.97 3.68 -9.79
C GLY A 183 27.01 4.74 -9.42
N LYS A 184 27.56 5.44 -10.42
CA LYS A 184 28.57 6.50 -10.20
C LYS A 184 28.06 7.57 -9.23
N ARG A 185 26.84 8.06 -9.46
CA ARG A 185 26.23 9.12 -8.63
C ARG A 185 25.93 8.67 -7.21
N PHE A 186 25.53 7.41 -7.04
CA PHE A 186 25.39 6.81 -5.72
C PHE A 186 26.71 6.89 -4.94
N ARG A 187 27.82 6.43 -5.53
CA ARG A 187 29.14 6.44 -4.86
C ARG A 187 29.59 7.83 -4.47
N GLU A 188 29.41 8.80 -5.37
CA GLU A 188 29.79 10.20 -5.13
C GLU A 188 29.01 10.84 -3.97
N LYS A 189 27.71 10.53 -3.87
CA LYS A 189 26.87 11.02 -2.76
C LYS A 189 27.10 10.25 -1.47
N TYR A 190 27.19 8.93 -1.53
CA TYR A 190 27.44 8.09 -0.36
C TYR A 190 28.77 8.44 0.32
N LYS A 191 29.82 8.72 -0.46
CA LYS A 191 31.10 9.18 0.09
C LYS A 191 30.95 10.49 0.88
N ARG A 192 30.13 11.43 0.40
CA ARG A 192 29.85 12.69 1.11
C ARG A 192 29.02 12.43 2.36
N TYR A 193 27.95 11.64 2.25
CA TYR A 193 27.12 11.20 3.36
C TYR A 193 27.93 10.62 4.53
N LEU A 194 28.90 9.74 4.24
CA LEU A 194 29.77 9.18 5.27
C LEU A 194 30.63 10.25 5.97
N ILE A 195 31.15 11.22 5.22
CA ILE A 195 31.97 12.32 5.76
C ILE A 195 31.11 13.25 6.61
N ASP A 196 29.98 13.69 6.08
CA ASP A 196 29.10 14.69 6.70
C ASP A 196 28.49 14.20 8.02
N ASN A 197 28.25 12.88 8.12
CA ASN A 197 27.68 12.25 9.32
C ASN A 197 28.73 11.53 10.20
N ASN A 198 30.02 11.60 9.85
CA ASN A 198 31.11 10.90 10.55
C ASN A 198 30.83 9.39 10.73
N LEU A 199 30.44 8.73 9.64
CA LEU A 199 30.06 7.32 9.61
C LEU A 199 31.16 6.46 8.96
N GLU A 200 31.30 5.23 9.45
CA GLU A 200 32.12 4.21 8.81
C GLU A 200 31.44 3.65 7.56
N ASN A 201 32.24 3.21 6.59
CA ASN A 201 31.71 2.55 5.39
C ASN A 201 31.32 1.10 5.70
N THR A 202 30.08 0.91 6.15
CA THR A 202 29.48 -0.40 6.44
C THR A 202 28.36 -0.72 5.43
N GLU A 203 27.96 -1.99 5.33
CA GLU A 203 26.79 -2.36 4.52
C GLU A 203 25.49 -1.74 5.05
N GLU A 204 25.32 -1.74 6.38
CA GLU A 204 24.18 -1.10 7.05
C GLU A 204 24.04 0.37 6.62
N ASN A 205 25.12 1.15 6.71
CA ASN A 205 25.12 2.55 6.29
C ASN A 205 24.86 2.72 4.79
N ARG A 206 25.37 1.80 3.95
CA ARG A 206 25.14 1.81 2.50
C ARG A 206 23.66 1.63 2.16
N PHE A 207 23.00 0.63 2.72
CA PHE A 207 21.60 0.31 2.42
C PHE A 207 20.61 1.28 3.06
N MET A 208 20.96 1.84 4.23
CA MET A 208 20.22 2.95 4.81
C MET A 208 20.30 4.18 3.92
N PHE A 209 21.50 4.61 3.53
CA PHE A 209 21.67 5.73 2.59
C PHE A 209 20.91 5.50 1.27
N ALA A 210 20.94 4.28 0.73
CA ALA A 210 20.18 3.95 -0.47
C ALA A 210 18.67 4.12 -0.28
N SER A 211 18.14 3.77 0.89
CA SER A 211 16.73 3.96 1.23
C SER A 211 16.38 5.44 1.41
N GLU A 212 17.25 6.19 2.10
CA GLU A 212 17.10 7.64 2.33
C GLU A 212 17.04 8.40 1.02
N VAL A 213 17.94 8.10 0.07
CA VAL A 213 17.93 8.72 -1.26
C VAL A 213 16.59 8.53 -1.97
N VAL A 214 15.97 7.34 -1.87
CA VAL A 214 14.66 7.11 -2.49
C VAL A 214 13.57 7.94 -1.78
N ALA A 215 13.52 7.93 -0.45
CA ALA A 215 12.56 8.70 0.34
C ALA A 215 12.69 10.22 0.11
N GLU A 216 13.91 10.72 0.00
CA GLU A 216 14.22 12.12 -0.31
C GLU A 216 13.76 12.51 -1.72
N ARG A 217 13.96 11.65 -2.73
CA ARG A 217 13.47 11.94 -4.10
C ARG A 217 11.96 11.97 -4.18
N ILE A 218 11.29 11.03 -3.53
CA ILE A 218 9.83 11.05 -3.40
C ILE A 218 9.38 12.37 -2.78
N THR A 219 10.02 12.78 -1.68
CA THR A 219 9.70 14.03 -0.97
C THR A 219 9.95 15.26 -1.85
N GLU A 220 11.09 15.34 -2.54
CA GLU A 220 11.44 16.43 -3.46
C GLU A 220 10.40 16.59 -4.57
N PHE A 221 9.97 15.50 -5.19
CA PHE A 221 8.98 15.55 -6.27
C PHE A 221 7.58 15.89 -5.76
N CYS A 222 7.19 15.39 -4.57
CA CYS A 222 5.95 15.79 -3.93
C CYS A 222 5.95 17.28 -3.58
N GLU A 223 7.05 17.83 -3.06
CA GLU A 223 7.17 19.26 -2.78
C GLU A 223 7.00 20.12 -4.03
N LEU A 224 7.62 19.72 -5.14
CA LEU A 224 7.46 20.41 -6.43
C LEU A 224 5.98 20.40 -6.85
N LEU A 225 5.32 19.25 -6.80
CA LEU A 225 3.91 19.10 -7.14
C LEU A 225 3.04 20.02 -6.28
N LYS A 226 3.24 20.04 -4.95
CA LYS A 226 2.48 20.92 -4.05
C LYS A 226 2.67 22.39 -4.43
N LYS A 227 3.88 22.82 -4.77
CA LYS A 227 4.16 24.19 -5.23
C LYS A 227 3.44 24.51 -6.54
N LEU A 228 3.57 23.64 -7.56
CA LEU A 228 2.96 23.82 -8.89
C LEU A 228 1.43 23.87 -8.85
N THR A 229 0.83 23.18 -7.88
CA THR A 229 -0.64 23.09 -7.73
C THR A 229 -1.20 24.08 -6.70
N GLY A 230 -0.37 24.97 -6.17
CA GLY A 230 -0.77 25.93 -5.13
C GLY A 230 -1.29 25.25 -3.85
N TYR A 231 -0.77 24.06 -3.54
CA TYR A 231 -1.12 23.23 -2.38
C TYR A 231 -2.59 22.75 -2.37
N ASN A 232 -3.26 22.76 -3.53
CA ASN A 232 -4.67 22.38 -3.65
C ASN A 232 -4.88 20.93 -4.12
N LYS A 233 -3.80 20.16 -4.30
CA LYS A 233 -3.82 18.78 -4.79
C LYS A 233 -3.05 17.89 -3.82
N LEU A 234 -3.45 16.61 -3.76
CA LEU A 234 -2.71 15.61 -2.99
C LEU A 234 -1.44 15.15 -3.73
N SER A 235 -0.40 14.78 -2.99
CA SER A 235 0.79 14.10 -3.52
C SER A 235 1.19 12.91 -2.67
N GLY A 236 1.72 11.88 -3.34
CA GLY A 236 2.15 10.66 -2.66
C GLY A 236 2.77 9.66 -3.63
N ALA A 237 3.13 8.50 -3.10
CA ALA A 237 3.91 7.49 -3.83
C ALA A 237 3.70 6.08 -3.24
N PHE A 238 4.26 5.08 -3.91
CA PHE A 238 4.58 3.80 -3.29
C PHE A 238 5.89 3.92 -2.50
N TYR A 239 5.93 3.43 -1.25
CA TYR A 239 7.17 3.31 -0.47
C TYR A 239 6.93 2.52 0.82
N GLY A 240 7.97 2.12 1.55
CA GLY A 240 7.85 1.72 2.97
C GLY A 240 7.28 0.33 3.22
N TYR A 241 7.66 -0.66 2.40
CA TYR A 241 7.08 -2.02 2.41
C TYR A 241 7.60 -2.90 3.57
N ILE A 242 7.74 -2.32 4.75
CA ILE A 242 8.46 -2.87 5.89
C ILE A 242 7.67 -3.95 6.64
N VAL A 243 6.38 -4.14 6.36
CA VAL A 243 5.54 -5.19 6.97
C VAL A 243 5.58 -6.49 6.17
N GLY A 244 5.64 -6.41 4.84
CA GLY A 244 5.57 -7.62 3.98
C GLY A 244 6.87 -8.42 3.88
N GLY A 245 7.94 -7.96 4.52
CA GLY A 245 9.28 -8.53 4.41
C GLY A 245 10.06 -7.85 3.28
N LEU A 246 11.20 -7.26 3.64
CA LEU A 246 12.09 -6.57 2.71
C LEU A 246 13.39 -7.35 2.51
N ASN A 247 13.93 -7.24 1.30
CA ASN A 247 15.36 -7.38 1.06
C ASN A 247 15.97 -5.96 1.16
N ARG A 248 17.13 -5.82 1.85
CA ARG A 248 17.90 -4.57 1.97
C ARG A 248 18.18 -3.86 0.65
N GLU A 249 18.26 -4.60 -0.45
CA GLU A 249 18.47 -4.07 -1.81
C GLU A 249 17.23 -3.37 -2.40
N ARG A 250 16.08 -3.43 -1.73
CA ARG A 250 14.82 -2.84 -2.18
C ARG A 250 14.66 -1.36 -1.81
N CYS A 251 15.51 -0.82 -0.93
CA CYS A 251 15.57 0.61 -0.58
C CYS A 251 14.32 1.23 0.06
N HIS A 252 13.53 0.45 0.84
CA HIS A 252 12.29 0.92 1.48
C HIS A 252 12.42 1.18 2.99
N CYS A 253 13.64 1.31 3.52
CA CYS A 253 13.89 1.31 4.97
C CYS A 253 13.90 2.70 5.64
N ALA A 254 13.65 3.79 4.91
CA ALA A 254 13.68 5.16 5.43
C ALA A 254 12.27 5.80 5.47
N LEU A 255 11.28 5.03 5.95
CA LEU A 255 9.87 5.46 5.97
C LEU A 255 9.65 6.69 6.87
N ASP A 256 10.45 6.87 7.91
CA ASP A 256 10.33 7.98 8.85
C ASP A 256 10.57 9.36 8.19
N ILE A 257 11.43 9.43 7.16
CA ILE A 257 11.62 10.64 6.34
C ILE A 257 10.29 11.04 5.69
N ILE A 258 9.59 10.07 5.11
CA ILE A 258 8.30 10.33 4.45
C ILE A 258 7.23 10.68 5.49
N LEU A 259 7.16 9.96 6.61
CA LEU A 259 6.18 10.21 7.67
C LEU A 259 6.25 11.67 8.17
N LYS A 260 7.46 12.21 8.31
CA LYS A 260 7.69 13.60 8.75
C LYS A 260 7.47 14.67 7.67
N SER A 261 7.28 14.28 6.41
CA SER A 261 7.14 15.23 5.30
C SER A 261 5.71 15.77 5.18
N ASP A 262 5.56 17.09 5.22
CA ASP A 262 4.29 17.79 4.95
C ASP A 262 3.91 17.78 3.45
N ALA A 263 4.85 17.41 2.58
CA ALA A 263 4.58 17.33 1.14
C ALA A 263 3.96 16.00 0.74
N VAL A 264 4.07 14.95 1.56
CA VAL A 264 3.50 13.63 1.26
C VAL A 264 2.18 13.46 2.02
N ASP A 265 1.08 13.50 1.27
CA ASP A 265 -0.28 13.36 1.79
C ASP A 265 -0.69 11.88 1.95
N PHE A 266 -0.19 11.00 1.08
CA PHE A 266 -0.57 9.58 1.09
C PHE A 266 0.58 8.66 0.67
N LEU A 267 0.47 7.40 1.07
CA LEU A 267 1.29 6.31 0.55
C LEU A 267 0.40 5.15 0.09
N CYS A 268 0.95 4.38 -0.84
CA CYS A 268 0.26 3.26 -1.45
C CYS A 268 1.10 1.99 -1.35
N ALA A 269 0.45 0.84 -1.39
CA ALA A 269 1.11 -0.46 -1.60
C ALA A 269 0.10 -1.55 -1.98
N PRO A 270 0.52 -2.58 -2.74
CA PRO A 270 -0.26 -3.79 -2.89
C PRO A 270 -0.42 -4.49 -1.56
N VAL A 271 -1.49 -5.28 -1.42
CA VAL A 271 -1.57 -6.25 -0.32
C VAL A 271 -0.43 -7.26 -0.42
N VAL A 272 0.08 -7.76 0.69
CA VAL A 272 1.21 -8.69 0.69
C VAL A 272 0.87 -9.94 -0.15
N TYR A 273 1.82 -10.41 -0.96
CA TYR A 273 1.64 -11.53 -1.91
C TYR A 273 1.70 -12.94 -1.25
N ASN A 274 1.22 -13.07 0.00
CA ASN A 274 1.31 -14.32 0.76
C ASN A 274 0.34 -15.37 0.25
N PHE A 275 0.78 -16.64 0.25
CA PHE A 275 -0.06 -17.80 -0.10
C PHE A 275 -0.89 -17.59 -1.37
N LEU A 276 -0.31 -16.87 -2.36
CA LEU A 276 -0.98 -16.48 -3.61
C LEU A 276 -2.31 -15.73 -3.43
N ARG A 277 -2.56 -15.19 -2.22
CA ARG A 277 -3.81 -14.55 -1.78
C ARG A 277 -5.01 -15.49 -1.98
N GLU A 278 -4.79 -16.77 -1.71
CA GLU A 278 -5.80 -17.79 -1.78
C GLU A 278 -6.97 -17.46 -0.82
N PRO A 279 -8.21 -17.77 -1.21
CA PRO A 279 -9.35 -17.65 -0.30
C PRO A 279 -9.11 -18.38 1.02
N GLY A 280 -9.35 -17.69 2.14
CA GLY A 280 -9.01 -18.20 3.48
C GLY A 280 -7.67 -17.72 4.02
N THR A 281 -7.02 -16.77 3.35
CA THR A 281 -5.82 -16.12 3.85
C THR A 281 -6.06 -14.62 4.02
N ASP A 282 -5.51 -14.05 5.09
CA ASP A 282 -5.63 -12.61 5.35
C ASP A 282 -4.78 -11.79 4.35
N LEU A 283 -5.24 -10.58 4.06
CA LEU A 283 -4.72 -9.66 3.05
C LEU A 283 -3.98 -8.50 3.73
N TYR A 284 -2.83 -8.79 4.35
CA TYR A 284 -2.03 -7.80 5.08
C TYR A 284 -1.53 -6.66 4.20
N THR A 285 -1.29 -5.52 4.84
CA THR A 285 -0.70 -4.34 4.23
C THR A 285 0.82 -4.47 4.20
N GLN A 286 1.48 -3.84 3.22
CA GLN A 286 2.94 -3.74 3.18
C GLN A 286 3.47 -2.67 4.14
N LEU A 287 2.62 -1.71 4.55
CA LEU A 287 2.98 -0.56 5.38
C LEU A 287 2.42 -0.66 6.80
N PRO A 288 3.10 -0.03 7.79
CA PRO A 288 2.58 0.20 9.13
C PRO A 288 1.47 1.25 9.08
N THR A 289 0.24 0.83 8.81
CA THR A 289 -0.88 1.74 8.53
C THR A 289 -1.18 2.73 9.64
N ASP A 290 -0.88 2.37 10.89
CA ASP A 290 -1.21 3.18 12.05
C ASP A 290 -0.19 4.31 12.27
N SER A 291 1.07 4.13 11.84
CA SER A 291 2.01 5.24 11.67
C SER A 291 1.55 6.25 10.62
N LEU A 292 1.06 5.78 9.47
CA LEU A 292 0.52 6.69 8.46
C LEU A 292 -0.64 7.51 9.03
N ARG A 293 -1.53 6.86 9.77
CA ARG A 293 -2.65 7.52 10.45
C ARG A 293 -2.16 8.56 11.48
N LEU A 294 -1.17 8.21 12.30
CA LEU A 294 -0.56 9.11 13.30
C LEU A 294 0.00 10.38 12.66
N HIS A 295 0.64 10.25 11.49
CA HIS A 295 1.23 11.35 10.73
C HIS A 295 0.26 12.04 9.76
N ASN A 296 -1.06 11.88 9.96
CA ASN A 296 -2.12 12.45 9.12
C ASN A 296 -2.01 12.10 7.63
N LYS A 297 -1.52 10.91 7.30
CA LYS A 297 -1.39 10.41 5.93
C LYS A 297 -2.43 9.36 5.62
N ILE A 298 -2.93 9.38 4.38
CA ILE A 298 -3.83 8.34 3.89
C ILE A 298 -2.98 7.14 3.42
N PHE A 299 -3.38 5.94 3.80
CA PHE A 299 -2.93 4.72 3.13
C PHE A 299 -3.94 4.31 2.05
N LEU A 300 -3.46 4.03 0.83
CA LEU A 300 -4.25 3.45 -0.25
C LEU A 300 -3.74 2.04 -0.58
N SER A 301 -4.53 1.03 -0.21
CA SER A 301 -4.24 -0.36 -0.54
C SER A 301 -4.55 -0.66 -2.00
N GLU A 302 -3.56 -1.16 -2.74
CA GLU A 302 -3.76 -1.69 -4.08
C GLU A 302 -4.29 -3.13 -4.02
N ASN A 303 -5.51 -3.33 -4.51
CA ASN A 303 -6.16 -4.65 -4.56
C ASN A 303 -6.16 -5.20 -5.99
N ASP A 304 -5.06 -5.83 -6.38
CA ASP A 304 -4.95 -6.69 -7.57
C ASP A 304 -5.49 -8.11 -7.27
N ILE A 305 -6.74 -8.16 -6.79
CA ILE A 305 -7.45 -9.41 -6.48
C ILE A 305 -7.95 -10.04 -7.78
N ARG A 306 -7.44 -11.22 -8.08
CA ARG A 306 -7.89 -12.00 -9.24
C ARG A 306 -9.26 -12.59 -8.97
N THR A 307 -10.06 -12.65 -10.02
CA THR A 307 -11.43 -13.14 -9.98
C THR A 307 -11.63 -14.26 -11.01
N HIS A 308 -12.79 -14.91 -11.00
CA HIS A 308 -13.16 -15.87 -12.05
C HIS A 308 -13.16 -15.30 -13.49
N LYS A 309 -13.06 -13.98 -13.66
CA LYS A 309 -12.90 -13.29 -14.97
C LYS A 309 -11.45 -12.98 -15.30
N SER A 310 -10.54 -13.02 -14.33
CA SER A 310 -9.12 -12.80 -14.57
C SER A 310 -8.56 -13.83 -15.53
N ASN A 311 -7.77 -13.37 -16.50
CA ASN A 311 -7.23 -14.20 -17.55
C ASN A 311 -5.77 -13.83 -17.84
N PHE A 312 -5.09 -14.72 -18.56
CA PHE A 312 -3.74 -14.47 -19.07
C PHE A 312 -3.72 -13.29 -20.03
N ILE A 313 -2.56 -12.65 -20.09
CA ILE A 313 -2.21 -11.81 -21.23
C ILE A 313 -1.04 -12.46 -21.97
N HIS A 314 -1.21 -12.64 -23.27
CA HIS A 314 -0.26 -13.41 -24.10
C HIS A 314 0.90 -12.56 -24.62
N THR A 315 1.25 -11.48 -23.93
CA THR A 315 2.33 -10.56 -24.31
C THR A 315 3.70 -10.99 -23.77
N HIS A 316 3.74 -11.81 -22.71
CA HIS A 316 5.00 -12.32 -22.14
C HIS A 316 4.80 -13.68 -21.44
N PRO A 317 5.78 -14.63 -21.48
CA PRO A 317 5.65 -15.95 -20.86
C PRO A 317 5.39 -15.96 -19.35
N ASN A 318 5.83 -14.92 -18.62
CA ASN A 318 5.52 -14.79 -17.19
C ASN A 318 4.04 -14.51 -16.90
N TYR A 319 3.28 -14.00 -17.88
CA TYR A 319 1.85 -13.68 -17.76
C TYR A 319 0.91 -14.79 -18.27
N THR A 320 1.46 -15.92 -18.68
CA THR A 320 0.71 -17.12 -19.10
C THR A 320 0.73 -18.23 -18.05
N LYS A 321 1.15 -17.92 -16.82
CA LYS A 321 1.22 -18.87 -15.69
C LYS A 321 -0.11 -18.90 -14.92
N PRO A 322 -0.57 -20.05 -14.38
CA PRO A 322 -1.86 -20.17 -13.68
C PRO A 322 -2.09 -19.19 -12.53
N ILE A 323 -1.03 -18.62 -11.95
CA ILE A 323 -1.12 -17.56 -10.93
C ILE A 323 -1.99 -16.38 -11.36
N TRP A 324 -2.16 -16.13 -12.66
CA TRP A 324 -2.98 -15.05 -13.21
C TRP A 324 -4.47 -15.37 -13.33
N LEU A 325 -4.86 -16.62 -13.09
CA LEU A 325 -6.26 -17.02 -12.99
C LEU A 325 -6.75 -16.79 -11.56
N GLY A 326 -7.99 -16.33 -11.43
CA GLY A 326 -8.63 -16.21 -10.12
C GLY A 326 -9.40 -17.48 -9.74
N PRO A 327 -9.88 -17.54 -8.48
CA PRO A 327 -10.72 -18.64 -8.02
C PRO A 327 -12.13 -18.53 -8.62
N ASP A 328 -12.99 -19.51 -8.32
CA ASP A 328 -14.41 -19.45 -8.66
C ASP A 328 -15.09 -18.19 -8.11
N LYS A 329 -16.24 -17.85 -8.68
CA LYS A 329 -16.93 -16.59 -8.43
C LYS A 329 -17.27 -16.38 -6.95
N GLU A 330 -17.79 -17.40 -6.29
CA GLU A 330 -18.20 -17.35 -4.88
C GLU A 330 -17.00 -16.99 -3.99
N LYS A 331 -15.87 -17.66 -4.19
CA LYS A 331 -14.63 -17.37 -3.46
C LYS A 331 -14.06 -15.99 -3.77
N SER A 332 -14.16 -15.55 -5.03
CA SER A 332 -13.75 -14.21 -5.44
C SER A 332 -14.54 -13.12 -4.69
N MET A 333 -15.86 -13.33 -4.51
CA MET A 333 -16.72 -12.40 -3.75
C MET A 333 -16.27 -12.28 -2.29
N GLU A 334 -15.95 -13.41 -1.64
CA GLU A 334 -15.51 -13.42 -0.23
C GLU A 334 -14.14 -12.76 -0.04
N ASN A 335 -13.21 -12.90 -1.01
CA ASN A 335 -11.93 -12.18 -0.99
C ASN A 335 -12.12 -10.66 -1.18
N ILE A 336 -13.01 -10.24 -2.08
CA ILE A 336 -13.35 -8.82 -2.26
C ILE A 336 -13.96 -8.24 -0.97
N LYS A 337 -14.87 -8.97 -0.32
CA LYS A 337 -15.41 -8.58 0.99
C LYS A 337 -14.33 -8.47 2.04
N LEU A 338 -13.40 -9.42 2.11
CA LEU A 338 -12.30 -9.39 3.10
C LEU A 338 -11.41 -8.16 2.90
N ALA A 339 -10.99 -7.90 1.67
CA ALA A 339 -10.16 -6.74 1.35
C ALA A 339 -10.83 -5.41 1.76
N PHE A 340 -12.10 -5.25 1.41
CA PHE A 340 -12.89 -4.09 1.83
C PHE A 340 -13.03 -4.01 3.34
N SER A 341 -13.43 -5.11 3.99
CA SER A 341 -13.74 -5.14 5.42
C SER A 341 -12.50 -4.87 6.27
N ARG A 342 -11.33 -5.39 5.86
CA ARG A 342 -10.05 -5.07 6.48
C ARG A 342 -9.74 -3.58 6.35
N ALA A 343 -9.76 -3.04 5.15
CA ALA A 343 -9.48 -1.61 4.91
C ALA A 343 -10.43 -0.68 5.68
N PHE A 344 -11.71 -1.03 5.67
CA PHE A 344 -12.76 -0.29 6.34
C PHE A 344 -12.61 -0.29 7.87
N THR A 345 -12.25 -1.43 8.48
CA THR A 345 -12.05 -1.56 9.93
C THR A 345 -10.70 -1.03 10.42
N HIS A 346 -9.72 -0.92 9.52
CA HIS A 346 -8.40 -0.34 9.79
C HIS A 346 -8.29 1.15 9.43
N GLY A 347 -9.36 1.74 8.90
CA GLY A 347 -9.43 3.16 8.62
C GLY A 347 -8.63 3.63 7.41
N TYR A 348 -8.27 2.76 6.47
CA TYR A 348 -7.52 3.12 5.27
C TYR A 348 -8.32 3.01 3.96
N GLY A 349 -7.89 3.74 2.93
CA GLY A 349 -8.49 3.74 1.60
C GLY A 349 -7.91 2.64 0.70
N MET A 350 -8.47 2.47 -0.49
CA MET A 350 -8.07 1.41 -1.40
C MET A 350 -8.36 1.72 -2.86
N TRP A 351 -7.82 0.91 -3.77
CA TRP A 351 -8.33 0.83 -5.12
C TRP A 351 -8.41 -0.61 -5.62
N TRP A 352 -9.36 -0.85 -6.52
CA TRP A 352 -9.54 -2.11 -7.21
C TRP A 352 -8.68 -2.08 -8.47
N PHE A 353 -7.59 -2.84 -8.44
CA PHE A 353 -6.67 -2.89 -9.55
C PHE A 353 -7.05 -3.99 -10.53
N ASP A 354 -7.67 -3.58 -11.61
CA ASP A 354 -8.07 -4.42 -12.73
C ASP A 354 -6.90 -4.51 -13.73
N MET A 355 -5.85 -5.25 -13.37
CA MET A 355 -4.54 -5.16 -14.00
C MET A 355 -4.59 -5.22 -15.53
N TRP A 356 -5.41 -6.11 -16.11
CA TRP A 356 -5.54 -6.28 -17.56
C TRP A 356 -6.90 -5.88 -18.13
N GLY A 357 -7.74 -5.21 -17.34
CA GLY A 357 -9.12 -4.95 -17.70
C GLY A 357 -9.99 -6.21 -17.62
N GLY A 358 -11.29 -6.01 -17.43
CA GLY A 358 -12.28 -7.08 -17.46
C GLY A 358 -12.38 -7.95 -16.20
N TRP A 359 -11.48 -7.82 -15.21
CA TRP A 359 -11.49 -8.69 -14.01
C TRP A 359 -12.76 -8.54 -13.18
N TYR A 360 -13.45 -7.41 -13.29
CA TYR A 360 -14.67 -7.15 -12.51
C TYR A 360 -15.95 -7.13 -13.37
N LYS A 361 -15.90 -7.56 -14.64
CA LYS A 361 -17.06 -7.60 -15.57
C LYS A 361 -18.06 -8.70 -15.22
N ASP A 362 -18.68 -8.58 -14.06
CA ASP A 362 -19.77 -9.41 -13.58
C ASP A 362 -20.73 -8.55 -12.73
N LYS A 363 -22.03 -8.71 -12.97
CA LYS A 363 -23.08 -7.93 -12.29
C LYS A 363 -23.08 -8.12 -10.76
N ASP A 364 -22.66 -9.28 -10.26
CA ASP A 364 -22.69 -9.56 -8.82
C ASP A 364 -21.52 -8.85 -8.12
N TYR A 365 -20.37 -8.71 -8.81
CA TYR A 365 -19.29 -7.82 -8.33
C TYR A 365 -19.78 -6.39 -8.27
N MET A 366 -20.45 -5.88 -9.31
CA MET A 366 -20.95 -4.50 -9.30
C MET A 366 -22.03 -4.25 -8.23
N PHE A 367 -22.88 -5.25 -7.94
CA PHE A 367 -23.81 -5.17 -6.82
C PHE A 367 -23.09 -5.10 -5.46
N LEU A 368 -22.03 -5.87 -5.28
CA LEU A 368 -21.20 -5.83 -4.08
C LEU A 368 -20.46 -4.48 -3.96
N MET A 369 -19.84 -4.00 -5.04
CA MET A 369 -19.17 -2.72 -5.12
C MET A 369 -20.10 -1.57 -4.75
N LYS A 370 -21.36 -1.61 -5.21
CA LYS A 370 -22.38 -0.63 -4.83
C LYS A 370 -22.69 -0.64 -3.33
N LYS A 371 -22.81 -1.82 -2.72
CA LYS A 371 -22.98 -1.89 -1.25
C LYS A 371 -21.77 -1.30 -0.52
N MET A 372 -20.56 -1.58 -1.02
CA MET A 372 -19.32 -1.06 -0.43
C MET A 372 -19.25 0.47 -0.53
N THR A 373 -19.64 1.08 -1.67
CA THR A 373 -19.70 2.54 -1.82
C THR A 373 -20.71 3.17 -0.85
N GLU A 374 -21.88 2.55 -0.68
CA GLU A 374 -22.90 2.98 0.28
C GLU A 374 -22.37 2.94 1.73
N ILE A 375 -21.65 1.87 2.11
CA ILE A 375 -21.04 1.73 3.44
C ILE A 375 -19.98 2.82 3.68
N ILE A 376 -18.96 2.90 2.80
CA ILE A 376 -17.81 3.81 3.00
C ILE A 376 -18.18 5.29 2.85
N SER A 377 -19.33 5.61 2.23
CA SER A 377 -19.80 7.00 2.08
C SER A 377 -20.02 7.75 3.40
N HIS A 378 -20.16 7.02 4.51
CA HIS A 378 -20.32 7.56 5.86
C HIS A 378 -18.99 7.70 6.63
N GLY A 379 -17.86 7.46 5.96
CA GLY A 379 -16.54 7.37 6.57
C GLY A 379 -16.15 5.93 6.93
N ARG A 380 -14.85 5.73 7.19
CA ARG A 380 -14.29 4.44 7.62
C ARG A 380 -14.41 4.25 9.13
N ASP A 381 -14.20 3.03 9.60
CA ASP A 381 -14.20 2.72 11.04
C ASP A 381 -12.80 2.86 11.64
N MET A 382 -12.75 3.34 12.88
CA MET A 382 -11.50 3.49 13.61
C MET A 382 -11.11 2.16 14.24
N PRO A 383 -9.83 1.76 14.18
CA PRO A 383 -9.34 0.65 15.00
C PRO A 383 -9.62 0.83 16.49
N ASP A 384 -9.80 -0.30 17.16
CA ASP A 384 -10.09 -0.38 18.60
C ASP A 384 -9.17 -1.43 19.25
N ASN A 385 -7.86 -1.33 19.00
CA ASN A 385 -6.91 -2.38 19.37
C ASN A 385 -6.24 -2.09 20.72
N GLU A 386 -5.94 -3.17 21.46
CA GLU A 386 -5.25 -3.09 22.76
C GLU A 386 -3.78 -3.50 22.67
N ILE A 387 -3.34 -3.86 21.46
CA ILE A 387 -1.99 -4.30 21.14
C ILE A 387 -1.40 -3.37 20.08
N ALA A 388 -0.15 -2.96 20.28
CA ALA A 388 0.67 -2.31 19.24
C ALA A 388 1.83 -3.22 18.83
N LEU A 389 2.13 -3.25 17.53
CA LEU A 389 3.30 -3.89 16.94
C LEU A 389 4.23 -2.84 16.35
N PHE A 390 5.45 -2.73 16.86
CA PHE A 390 6.48 -1.86 16.30
C PHE A 390 7.44 -2.64 15.42
N ILE A 391 7.81 -2.03 14.29
CA ILE A 391 8.76 -2.59 13.32
C ILE A 391 9.87 -1.58 13.06
N ASP A 392 11.13 -2.01 13.22
CA ASP A 392 12.29 -1.21 12.80
C ASP A 392 12.77 -1.64 11.43
N ALA A 393 12.58 -0.78 10.44
CA ALA A 393 12.98 -1.05 9.07
C ALA A 393 14.51 -1.17 8.90
N ARG A 394 15.31 -0.55 9.77
CA ARG A 394 16.78 -0.71 9.75
C ARG A 394 17.18 -2.16 9.96
N GLY A 395 16.34 -2.96 10.63
CA GLY A 395 16.62 -4.36 10.93
C GLY A 395 16.88 -5.18 9.65
N TYR A 396 16.23 -4.80 8.54
CA TYR A 396 16.41 -5.44 7.25
C TYR A 396 17.80 -5.22 6.64
N THR A 397 18.48 -4.11 6.93
CA THR A 397 19.81 -3.81 6.37
C THR A 397 20.90 -4.77 6.86
N LYS A 398 20.66 -5.41 8.00
CA LYS A 398 21.55 -6.41 8.62
C LYS A 398 21.35 -7.82 8.09
N LEU A 399 20.37 -8.03 7.20
CA LEU A 399 20.02 -9.36 6.69
C LEU A 399 20.60 -9.54 5.31
N ASP A 400 21.34 -10.64 5.11
CA ASP A 400 21.89 -10.96 3.79
C ASP A 400 20.81 -11.33 2.76
N ASN A 401 19.67 -11.84 3.24
CA ASN A 401 18.57 -12.32 2.41
C ASN A 401 17.23 -11.78 2.93
N HIS A 402 16.18 -12.00 2.13
CA HIS A 402 14.80 -11.73 2.51
C HIS A 402 14.44 -12.42 3.85
N SER A 403 13.80 -11.68 4.77
CA SER A 403 13.20 -12.27 5.97
C SER A 403 11.73 -12.56 5.76
N ASP A 404 11.35 -13.83 5.94
CA ASP A 404 9.95 -14.26 5.94
C ASP A 404 9.27 -14.07 7.30
N LEU A 405 10.00 -13.65 8.34
CA LEU A 405 9.43 -13.50 9.69
C LEU A 405 8.27 -12.49 9.74
N PRO A 406 8.40 -11.23 9.25
CA PRO A 406 7.30 -10.26 9.25
C PRO A 406 6.04 -10.80 8.56
N LYS A 407 6.26 -11.41 7.41
CA LYS A 407 5.26 -12.00 6.54
C LYS A 407 4.50 -13.14 7.24
N LEU A 408 5.23 -14.07 7.84
CA LEU A 408 4.68 -15.25 8.49
C LEU A 408 4.02 -14.91 9.82
N PHE A 409 4.65 -14.04 10.62
CA PHE A 409 4.08 -13.57 11.86
C PHE A 409 2.77 -12.81 11.61
N SER A 410 2.75 -11.93 10.61
CA SER A 410 1.52 -11.26 10.20
C SER A 410 0.44 -12.30 9.92
N TYR A 411 0.70 -13.31 9.08
CA TYR A 411 -0.25 -14.39 8.80
C TYR A 411 -0.81 -15.09 10.05
N ILE A 412 0.06 -15.47 10.98
CA ILE A 412 -0.34 -16.15 12.23
C ILE A 412 -1.16 -15.21 13.11
N LEU A 413 -0.78 -13.92 13.16
CA LEU A 413 -1.44 -12.90 13.96
C LEU A 413 -2.90 -12.74 13.57
N GLY A 414 -3.25 -12.63 12.29
CA GLY A 414 -4.66 -12.49 11.90
C GLY A 414 -5.51 -13.71 12.25
N LEU A 415 -4.93 -14.90 12.43
CA LEU A 415 -5.63 -16.12 12.85
C LEU A 415 -5.70 -16.31 14.38
N SER A 416 -4.99 -15.49 15.14
CA SER A 416 -4.87 -15.65 16.59
C SER A 416 -6.12 -15.19 17.37
N GLY A 417 -7.09 -14.57 16.70
CA GLY A 417 -8.30 -14.03 17.34
C GLY A 417 -8.09 -12.67 17.99
N VAL A 418 -6.96 -12.00 17.75
CA VAL A 418 -6.71 -10.61 18.14
C VAL A 418 -6.40 -9.74 16.92
N SER A 419 -6.54 -8.43 17.08
CA SER A 419 -6.13 -7.42 16.12
C SER A 419 -5.20 -6.41 16.81
N CYS A 420 -4.26 -5.83 16.08
CA CYS A 420 -3.29 -4.88 16.58
C CYS A 420 -3.17 -3.67 15.65
N ASP A 421 -2.66 -2.58 16.21
CA ASP A 421 -2.15 -1.46 15.43
C ASP A 421 -0.66 -1.71 15.11
N ILE A 422 -0.20 -1.28 13.93
CA ILE A 422 1.16 -1.50 13.44
C ILE A 422 1.84 -0.16 13.17
N TYR A 423 2.98 0.05 13.84
CA TYR A 423 3.76 1.28 13.81
C TYR A 423 5.20 1.04 13.33
N GLU A 424 5.76 2.05 12.66
CA GLU A 424 7.17 2.26 12.47
C GLU A 424 7.83 2.60 13.82
N ALA A 425 9.05 2.12 14.03
CA ALA A 425 9.78 2.26 15.28
C ALA A 425 9.86 3.69 15.83
N SER A 426 10.02 4.69 14.95
CA SER A 426 10.19 6.09 15.36
C SER A 426 8.99 6.68 16.11
N ASP A 427 7.81 6.07 15.99
CA ASP A 427 6.57 6.50 16.65
C ASP A 427 6.41 5.90 18.06
N PHE A 428 7.37 5.11 18.54
CA PHE A 428 7.28 4.40 19.81
C PHE A 428 6.85 5.32 20.97
N TYR A 429 7.58 6.41 21.20
CA TYR A 429 7.32 7.30 22.33
C TYR A 429 6.00 8.06 22.24
N ASP A 430 5.40 8.16 21.06
CA ASP A 430 4.15 8.89 20.86
C ASP A 430 2.92 8.09 21.32
N VAL A 431 2.97 6.76 21.26
CA VAL A 431 1.76 5.92 21.40
C VAL A 431 1.88 4.72 22.34
N TYR A 432 3.08 4.27 22.72
CA TYR A 432 3.24 2.98 23.44
C TYR A 432 2.45 2.87 24.75
N LYS A 433 2.19 4.01 25.42
CA LYS A 433 1.45 4.08 26.69
C LYS A 433 -0.05 3.83 26.54
N ASP A 434 -0.57 3.89 25.32
CA ASP A 434 -2.00 3.70 25.05
C ASP A 434 -2.39 2.22 24.97
N TYR A 435 -1.40 1.31 24.98
CA TYR A 435 -1.60 -0.12 24.74
C TYR A 435 -1.37 -0.97 25.98
N LYS A 436 -2.08 -2.10 26.06
CA LYS A 436 -1.91 -3.10 27.13
C LYS A 436 -0.72 -4.01 26.87
N LEU A 437 -0.42 -4.27 25.59
CA LEU A 437 0.70 -5.08 25.14
C LEU A 437 1.41 -4.39 23.98
N VAL A 438 2.72 -4.26 24.09
CA VAL A 438 3.59 -3.76 23.02
C VAL A 438 4.46 -4.89 22.49
N MET A 439 4.36 -5.15 21.20
CA MET A 439 5.15 -6.15 20.49
C MET A 439 6.26 -5.47 19.68
N PHE A 440 7.44 -6.09 19.64
CA PHE A 440 8.59 -5.60 18.90
C PHE A 440 9.01 -6.63 17.86
N LEU A 441 8.73 -6.37 16.58
CA LEU A 441 9.20 -7.19 15.47
C LEU A 441 10.64 -6.83 15.13
N ARG A 442 11.52 -7.82 15.22
CA ARG A 442 12.96 -7.67 14.97
C ARG A 442 13.38 -8.57 13.81
N PRO A 443 13.24 -8.10 12.54
CA PRO A 443 13.74 -8.84 11.38
C PRO A 443 15.24 -9.11 11.49
N GLY A 444 16.00 -8.12 12.00
CA GLY A 444 17.40 -8.23 12.38
C GLY A 444 17.63 -7.50 13.70
N ASN A 445 18.70 -7.85 14.42
CA ASN A 445 18.91 -7.32 15.77
C ASN A 445 19.41 -5.86 15.76
N ILE A 446 18.69 -4.97 16.44
CA ILE A 446 19.03 -3.55 16.60
C ILE A 446 18.80 -3.15 18.06
N ASN A 447 19.78 -2.44 18.63
CA ASN A 447 19.76 -1.97 20.01
C ASN A 447 18.53 -1.12 20.35
N LEU A 448 18.00 -0.35 19.39
CA LEU A 448 16.84 0.52 19.60
C LEU A 448 15.60 -0.25 20.07
N MET A 449 15.32 -1.41 19.47
CA MET A 449 14.16 -2.21 19.85
C MET A 449 14.31 -2.81 21.26
N GLU A 450 15.54 -3.04 21.74
CA GLU A 450 15.81 -3.45 23.11
C GLU A 450 15.64 -2.29 24.10
N GLU A 451 16.07 -1.09 23.71
CA GLU A 451 15.83 0.14 24.48
C GLU A 451 14.34 0.42 24.68
N PHE A 452 13.54 0.33 23.62
CA PHE A 452 12.09 0.52 23.68
C PHE A 452 11.41 -0.53 24.56
N GLU A 453 11.83 -1.80 24.43
CA GLU A 453 11.32 -2.87 25.29
C GLU A 453 11.63 -2.61 26.77
N ASN A 454 12.87 -2.24 27.10
CA ASN A 454 13.26 -1.93 28.47
C ASN A 454 12.48 -0.72 29.02
N THR A 455 12.23 0.29 28.18
CA THR A 455 11.43 1.46 28.54
C THR A 455 10.00 1.05 28.89
N ALA A 456 9.32 0.29 28.02
CA ALA A 456 7.96 -0.17 28.25
C ALA A 456 7.86 -1.04 29.52
N LYS A 457 8.80 -1.96 29.74
CA LYS A 457 8.86 -2.80 30.95
C LYS A 457 9.03 -1.98 32.23
N ASN A 458 9.91 -0.98 32.21
CA ASN A 458 10.15 -0.13 33.38
C ASN A 458 8.91 0.70 33.78
N GLU A 459 8.04 0.98 32.83
CA GLU A 459 6.74 1.65 33.08
C GLU A 459 5.59 0.67 33.34
N GLY A 460 5.85 -0.63 33.42
CA GLY A 460 4.86 -1.65 33.76
C GLY A 460 3.95 -2.06 32.59
N ILE A 461 4.34 -1.78 31.35
CA ILE A 461 3.62 -2.20 30.14
C ILE A 461 4.11 -3.60 29.73
N ASN A 462 3.19 -4.50 29.41
CA ASN A 462 3.54 -5.83 28.94
C ASN A 462 4.21 -5.75 27.57
N THR A 463 5.25 -6.56 27.36
CA THR A 463 6.03 -6.57 26.12
C THR A 463 6.21 -7.96 25.55
N MET A 464 6.31 -8.09 24.23
CA MET A 464 6.67 -9.33 23.54
C MET A 464 7.68 -9.05 22.42
N ILE A 465 8.74 -9.86 22.34
CA ILE A 465 9.69 -9.81 21.22
C ILE A 465 9.25 -10.83 20.16
N ILE A 466 9.23 -10.40 18.90
CA ILE A 466 9.01 -11.26 17.75
C ILE A 466 10.31 -11.31 16.94
N ASP A 467 11.00 -12.44 17.01
CA ASP A 467 12.25 -12.72 16.30
C ASP A 467 12.18 -14.10 15.59
N GLU A 468 13.30 -14.55 15.03
CA GLU A 468 13.38 -15.84 14.30
C GLU A 468 12.94 -17.05 15.15
N SER A 469 12.97 -16.98 16.49
CA SER A 469 12.48 -18.07 17.35
C SER A 469 10.95 -18.24 17.30
N MET A 470 10.22 -17.19 16.91
CA MET A 470 8.76 -17.19 16.76
C MET A 470 8.31 -17.64 15.37
N LYS A 471 9.22 -17.95 14.45
CA LYS A 471 8.88 -18.29 13.06
C LYS A 471 7.98 -19.53 12.94
N SER A 472 8.06 -20.47 13.88
CA SER A 472 7.25 -21.70 13.87
C SER A 472 6.08 -21.68 14.85
N ILE A 473 5.73 -20.53 15.42
CA ILE A 473 4.62 -20.45 16.37
C ILE A 473 3.29 -20.75 15.68
N SER A 474 2.42 -21.55 16.32
CA SER A 474 1.07 -21.77 15.80
C SER A 474 0.12 -20.63 16.20
N PRO A 475 -0.99 -20.42 15.48
CA PRO A 475 -2.02 -19.47 15.92
C PRO A 475 -2.56 -19.75 17.33
N ASP A 476 -2.65 -21.03 17.73
CA ASP A 476 -3.13 -21.45 19.05
C ASP A 476 -2.12 -21.10 20.15
N ASP A 477 -0.83 -21.39 19.92
CA ASP A 477 0.23 -21.02 20.86
C ASP A 477 0.32 -19.50 21.01
N LEU A 478 0.22 -18.75 19.91
CA LEU A 478 0.23 -17.29 19.94
C LEU A 478 -0.98 -16.74 20.72
N ARG A 479 -2.17 -17.34 20.54
CA ARG A 479 -3.36 -16.99 21.30
C ARG A 479 -3.17 -17.23 22.80
N GLU A 480 -2.57 -18.35 23.20
CA GLU A 480 -2.24 -18.60 24.60
C GLU A 480 -1.25 -17.57 25.16
N LEU A 481 -0.26 -17.14 24.37
CA LEU A 481 0.66 -16.09 24.77
C LEU A 481 -0.10 -14.78 25.03
N PHE A 482 -1.04 -14.39 24.16
CA PHE A 482 -1.88 -13.21 24.38
C PHE A 482 -2.68 -13.30 25.68
N ILE A 483 -3.29 -14.46 25.97
CA ILE A 483 -4.02 -14.70 27.23
C ILE A 483 -3.09 -14.55 28.44
N LYS A 484 -1.87 -15.10 28.37
CA LYS A 484 -0.85 -14.95 29.44
C LYS A 484 -0.43 -13.50 29.66
N GLN A 485 -0.51 -12.66 28.62
CA GLN A 485 -0.24 -11.22 28.67
C GLN A 485 -1.48 -10.38 29.05
N GLY A 486 -2.60 -11.01 29.44
CA GLY A 486 -3.82 -10.33 29.87
C GLY A 486 -4.67 -9.77 28.73
N ILE A 487 -4.40 -10.17 27.49
CA ILE A 487 -5.25 -9.85 26.33
C ILE A 487 -6.32 -10.93 26.20
N THR A 488 -7.57 -10.53 26.00
CA THR A 488 -8.67 -11.45 25.72
C THR A 488 -8.88 -11.56 24.19
N PRO A 489 -8.57 -12.71 23.57
CA PRO A 489 -8.89 -12.94 22.16
C PRO A 489 -10.38 -12.82 21.93
N VAL A 490 -10.78 -12.14 20.85
CA VAL A 490 -12.17 -11.93 20.45
C VAL A 490 -12.86 -13.25 20.10
N VAL A 491 -12.09 -14.18 19.54
CA VAL A 491 -12.48 -15.55 19.20
C VAL A 491 -11.41 -16.51 19.70
N ASP A 492 -11.82 -17.70 20.13
CA ASP A 492 -10.97 -18.72 20.75
C ASP A 492 -10.41 -19.75 19.75
N ARG A 493 -10.47 -19.43 18.44
CA ARG A 493 -10.12 -20.32 17.34
C ARG A 493 -9.55 -19.59 16.13
N ASN A 494 -9.10 -20.35 15.13
CA ASN A 494 -8.45 -19.83 13.93
C ASN A 494 -9.48 -19.21 12.96
N VAL A 495 -9.69 -17.90 13.11
CA VAL A 495 -10.57 -17.07 12.27
C VAL A 495 -9.82 -15.78 11.98
N ILE A 496 -9.88 -15.30 10.73
CA ILE A 496 -9.31 -13.98 10.42
C ILE A 496 -10.23 -12.92 11.01
N ILE A 497 -9.66 -12.03 11.82
CA ILE A 497 -10.41 -10.98 12.49
C ILE A 497 -9.79 -9.59 12.33
N HIS A 498 -10.66 -8.61 12.04
CA HIS A 498 -10.33 -7.19 12.15
C HIS A 498 -11.40 -6.47 12.95
N LYS A 499 -10.96 -5.66 13.91
CA LYS A 499 -11.84 -5.02 14.89
C LYS A 499 -11.72 -3.50 14.81
N GLY A 500 -12.81 -2.85 14.45
CA GLY A 500 -12.99 -1.43 14.63
C GLY A 500 -13.94 -1.11 15.79
N LYS A 501 -14.16 0.19 16.03
CA LYS A 501 -15.04 0.69 17.09
C LYS A 501 -16.51 0.34 16.85
N LYS A 502 -16.94 0.31 15.58
CA LYS A 502 -18.33 0.08 15.18
C LYS A 502 -18.53 -1.24 14.45
N TYR A 503 -17.49 -1.79 13.84
CA TYR A 503 -17.61 -2.96 12.99
C TYR A 503 -16.55 -4.01 13.28
N ILE A 504 -16.89 -5.26 12.97
CA ILE A 504 -16.01 -6.40 13.14
C ILE A 504 -16.09 -7.27 11.91
N CYS A 505 -14.93 -7.46 11.28
CA CYS A 505 -14.76 -8.39 10.18
C CYS A 505 -14.39 -9.77 10.74
N LEU A 506 -15.09 -10.80 10.30
CA LEU A 506 -14.74 -12.20 10.53
C LEU A 506 -14.67 -12.94 9.20
N TYR A 507 -13.59 -13.68 8.97
CA TYR A 507 -13.51 -14.65 7.89
C TYR A 507 -13.42 -16.06 8.47
N SER A 508 -14.47 -16.84 8.28
CA SER A 508 -14.52 -18.21 8.81
C SER A 508 -13.68 -19.15 7.96
N LEU A 509 -12.80 -19.94 8.57
CA LEU A 509 -12.01 -20.97 7.86
C LEU A 509 -12.69 -22.34 7.81
N ASP A 510 -13.65 -22.57 8.70
CA ASP A 510 -14.43 -23.79 8.83
C ASP A 510 -15.91 -23.45 9.12
N SER A 511 -16.76 -24.46 9.33
CA SER A 511 -18.19 -24.28 9.66
C SER A 511 -18.51 -24.60 11.12
N GLU A 512 -17.52 -24.48 12.01
CA GLU A 512 -17.74 -24.74 13.41
C GLU A 512 -18.41 -23.56 14.12
N GLU A 513 -18.84 -23.79 15.36
CA GLU A 513 -19.48 -22.75 16.16
C GLU A 513 -18.43 -21.75 16.64
N ILE A 514 -18.74 -20.46 16.45
CA ILE A 514 -17.93 -19.33 16.87
C ILE A 514 -18.69 -18.63 17.99
N ASN A 515 -17.96 -18.32 19.07
CA ASN A 515 -18.40 -17.40 20.11
C ASN A 515 -17.54 -16.13 20.07
N LEU A 516 -18.17 -15.00 20.33
CA LEU A 516 -17.48 -13.71 20.42
C LEU A 516 -17.33 -13.34 21.90
N SER A 517 -16.11 -13.11 22.34
CA SER A 517 -15.79 -12.71 23.72
C SER A 517 -15.95 -11.19 23.96
N ILE A 518 -16.60 -10.51 23.03
CA ILE A 518 -16.71 -9.06 22.94
C ILE A 518 -18.15 -8.62 23.08
N ASP A 519 -18.34 -7.49 23.76
CA ASP A 519 -19.63 -6.87 24.06
C ASP A 519 -20.59 -7.78 24.86
N LYS A 520 -21.54 -7.19 25.58
CA LYS A 520 -22.63 -7.97 26.21
C LYS A 520 -23.69 -8.44 25.20
N LYS A 521 -23.55 -8.02 23.93
CA LYS A 521 -24.47 -8.33 22.85
C LYS A 521 -24.13 -9.70 22.29
N SER A 522 -25.13 -10.56 22.19
CA SER A 522 -25.05 -11.78 21.40
C SER A 522 -25.54 -11.59 19.97
N THR A 523 -26.21 -10.48 19.64
CA THR A 523 -26.87 -10.30 18.35
C THR A 523 -26.16 -9.27 17.48
N PHE A 524 -25.74 -9.68 16.28
CA PHE A 524 -25.07 -8.83 15.30
C PHE A 524 -25.73 -8.91 13.93
N LYS A 525 -25.63 -7.85 13.12
CA LYS A 525 -26.15 -7.81 11.75
C LYS A 525 -24.99 -7.76 10.77
N ASP A 526 -24.96 -8.69 9.82
CA ASP A 526 -23.99 -8.66 8.72
C ASP A 526 -24.42 -7.60 7.70
N VAL A 527 -23.54 -6.66 7.38
CA VAL A 527 -23.85 -5.53 6.48
C VAL A 527 -23.98 -5.96 5.03
N PHE A 528 -23.34 -7.06 4.62
CA PHE A 528 -23.43 -7.55 3.25
C PHE A 528 -24.75 -8.27 2.98
N SER A 529 -25.15 -9.21 3.82
CA SER A 529 -26.39 -9.98 3.65
C SER A 529 -27.62 -9.31 4.27
N GLY A 530 -27.43 -8.44 5.27
CA GLY A 530 -28.50 -7.90 6.11
C GLY A 530 -29.06 -8.89 7.14
N LYS A 531 -28.56 -10.13 7.17
CA LYS A 531 -29.01 -11.17 8.09
C LYS A 531 -28.50 -10.90 9.50
N VAL A 532 -29.35 -11.22 10.47
CA VAL A 532 -29.05 -11.11 11.89
C VAL A 532 -28.59 -12.47 12.43
N TYR A 533 -27.52 -12.46 13.22
CA TYR A 533 -26.87 -13.62 13.81
C TYR A 533 -26.88 -13.48 15.33
N ASN A 534 -27.13 -14.59 16.04
CA ASN A 534 -27.05 -14.65 17.49
C ASN A 534 -25.89 -15.57 17.89
N PHE A 535 -24.86 -15.04 18.53
CA PHE A 535 -23.69 -15.77 18.99
C PHE A 535 -23.97 -16.45 20.35
N PRO A 536 -23.48 -17.69 20.56
CA PRO A 536 -22.66 -18.47 19.63
C PRO A 536 -23.46 -18.95 18.40
N THR A 537 -22.82 -18.95 17.22
CA THR A 537 -23.43 -19.36 15.95
C THR A 537 -22.43 -20.08 15.05
N ARG A 538 -22.92 -20.87 14.11
CA ARG A 538 -22.11 -21.38 12.99
C ARG A 538 -22.12 -20.39 11.84
N LEU A 539 -20.93 -20.10 11.32
CA LEU A 539 -20.74 -19.33 10.08
C LEU A 539 -20.42 -20.30 8.93
N GLU A 540 -20.72 -19.90 7.71
CA GLU A 540 -20.36 -20.67 6.52
C GLU A 540 -18.84 -20.69 6.33
N GLU A 541 -18.28 -21.84 5.97
CA GLU A 541 -16.85 -22.00 5.66
C GLU A 541 -16.42 -21.02 4.55
N LYS A 542 -15.21 -20.47 4.69
CA LYS A 542 -14.55 -19.57 3.72
C LYS A 542 -15.41 -18.39 3.31
N THR A 543 -16.15 -17.84 4.27
CA THR A 543 -17.07 -16.72 4.06
C THR A 543 -16.66 -15.53 4.92
N CYS A 544 -16.69 -14.34 4.32
CA CYS A 544 -16.40 -13.09 4.98
C CYS A 544 -17.70 -12.41 5.44
N TYR A 545 -17.70 -11.98 6.70
CA TYR A 545 -18.78 -11.26 7.35
C TYR A 545 -18.25 -9.94 7.88
N LEU A 546 -19.05 -8.89 7.77
CA LEU A 546 -18.77 -7.60 8.39
C LEU A 546 -19.97 -7.24 9.26
N PHE A 547 -19.79 -7.39 10.57
CA PHE A 547 -20.83 -7.20 11.56
C PHE A 547 -20.80 -5.78 12.12
N GLU A 548 -21.97 -5.13 12.19
CA GLU A 548 -22.17 -3.88 12.94
C GLU A 548 -22.38 -4.20 14.43
N ARG A 549 -21.64 -3.50 15.31
CA ARG A 549 -21.57 -3.75 16.77
C ARG A 549 -22.74 -3.18 17.57
#